data_AF-A0AAD8I2E0-F1
#
_entry.id   AF-A0AAD8I2E0-F1
#
_cell.length_a   1.000
_cell.length_b   1.000
_cell.length_c   1.000
_cell.angle_alpha   90.00
_cell.angle_beta   90.00
_cell.angle_gamma   90.00
#
_symmetry.space_group_name_H-M   'P 1'
#
loop_
_entity.id
_entity.type
_entity.pdbx_description
1 polymer ?
#
loop_
_entity_poly.entity_id
_entity_poly.type
_entity_poly.pdbx_seq_one_letter_code
_entity_poly.pdbx_strand_id
1 'polypeptide(L)'
;MTESVEKGNFALKLEIFFSTCILEGWKDSIVALQTTGRLSEWLENLGIIRRCIDSIVDKILTPPSKVTWPYTYTRPGYSGKRHQSVPKDWWTEDISEVDIDLS
;
A
#
# COMPACT_ATOMS: atom_id res chain seq x y z
N MET A 1 29.56 -22.88 13.04
CA MET A 1 28.58 -22.71 11.95
C MET A 1 28.64 -21.27 11.50
N THR A 2 29.44 -20.97 10.50
CA THR A 2 29.48 -19.64 9.88
C THR A 2 28.25 -19.56 9.00
N GLU A 3 27.20 -18.86 9.45
CA GLU A 3 26.13 -18.41 8.57
C GLU A 3 26.79 -17.58 7.48
N SER A 4 27.07 -18.22 6.34
CA SER A 4 27.23 -17.54 5.08
C SER A 4 25.93 -16.78 4.87
N VAL A 5 25.95 -15.48 5.13
CA VAL A 5 24.89 -14.57 4.71
C VAL A 5 24.97 -14.52 3.19
N GLU A 6 24.44 -15.56 2.55
CA GLU A 6 24.31 -15.67 1.12
C GLU A 6 23.35 -14.57 0.70
N LYS A 7 23.87 -13.57 -0.01
CA LYS A 7 23.10 -12.43 -0.57
C LYS A 7 21.80 -12.86 -1.26
N GLY A 8 21.71 -14.10 -1.77
CA GLY A 8 20.50 -14.67 -2.35
C GLY A 8 19.34 -14.89 -1.37
N ASN A 9 19.61 -15.18 -0.09
CA ASN A 9 18.57 -15.38 0.93
C ASN A 9 17.94 -14.03 1.35
N PHE A 10 18.72 -12.96 1.41
CA PHE A 10 18.22 -11.65 1.84
C PHE A 10 17.27 -11.04 0.80
N ALA A 11 17.62 -11.08 -0.49
CA ALA A 11 16.75 -10.58 -1.56
C ALA A 11 15.40 -11.33 -1.59
N LEU A 12 15.42 -12.66 -1.43
CA LEU A 12 14.19 -13.47 -1.34
C LEU A 12 13.36 -13.13 -0.11
N LYS A 13 13.97 -12.91 1.06
CA LYS A 13 13.26 -12.48 2.27
C LYS A 13 12.61 -11.11 2.10
N LEU A 14 13.29 -10.16 1.44
CA LEU A 14 12.73 -8.86 1.12
C LEU A 14 11.56 -8.97 0.14
N GLU A 15 11.67 -9.81 -0.87
CA GLU A 15 10.59 -10.04 -1.84
C GLU A 15 9.35 -10.65 -1.18
N ILE A 16 9.54 -11.63 -0.27
CA ILE A 16 8.46 -12.21 0.52
C ILE A 16 7.83 -11.13 1.41
N PHE A 17 8.63 -10.37 2.16
CA PHE A 17 8.14 -9.30 3.03
C PHE A 17 7.35 -8.24 2.25
N PHE A 18 7.87 -7.83 1.09
CA PHE A 18 7.18 -6.89 0.22
C PHE A 18 5.82 -7.44 -0.22
N SER A 19 5.77 -8.71 -0.63
CA SER A 19 4.52 -9.35 -1.06
C SER A 19 3.51 -9.54 0.07
N THR A 20 3.94 -10.03 1.24
CA THR A 20 3.03 -10.47 2.30
C THR A 20 2.72 -9.40 3.35
N CYS A 21 3.53 -8.35 3.44
CA CYS A 21 3.36 -7.30 4.43
C CYS A 21 3.02 -5.97 3.76
N ILE A 22 3.85 -5.54 2.81
CA ILE A 22 3.66 -4.22 2.17
C ILE A 22 2.47 -4.23 1.22
N LEU A 23 2.42 -5.18 0.29
CA LEU A 23 1.32 -5.27 -0.66
C LEU A 23 0.00 -5.69 -0.01
N GLU A 24 0.00 -6.44 1.09
CA GLU A 24 -1.24 -6.74 1.81
C GLU A 24 -1.78 -5.52 2.58
N GLY A 25 -0.90 -4.61 3.03
CA GLY A 25 -1.29 -3.39 3.74
C GLY A 25 -1.78 -2.26 2.82
N TRP A 26 -2.91 -1.64 3.18
CA TRP A 26 -3.42 -0.45 2.47
C TRP A 26 -2.46 0.75 2.59
N LYS A 27 -2.24 1.21 3.82
CA LYS A 27 -1.33 2.33 4.10
C LYS A 27 0.11 2.01 3.73
N ASP A 28 0.54 0.77 3.94
CA ASP A 28 1.92 0.36 3.62
C ASP A 28 2.19 0.41 2.11
N SER A 29 1.25 -0.06 1.28
CA SER A 29 1.35 0.05 -0.19
C SER A 29 1.42 1.50 -0.66
N ILE A 30 0.65 2.40 -0.04
CA ILE A 30 0.65 3.84 -0.35
C ILE A 30 2.01 4.48 0.00
N VAL A 31 2.50 4.25 1.21
CA VAL A 31 3.78 4.80 1.66
C VAL A 31 4.93 4.26 0.82
N ALA A 32 4.90 2.97 0.48
CA ALA A 32 5.89 2.38 -0.41
C ALA A 32 5.88 3.04 -1.80
N LEU A 33 4.70 3.28 -2.38
CA LEU A 33 4.55 3.98 -3.65
C LEU A 33 5.13 5.41 -3.60
N GLN A 34 4.80 6.19 -2.57
CA GLN A 34 5.34 7.55 -2.40
C GLN A 34 6.86 7.58 -2.20
N THR A 35 7.39 6.63 -1.43
CA THR A 35 8.83 6.56 -1.14
C THR A 35 9.62 6.13 -2.39
N THR A 36 9.04 5.27 -3.22
CA THR A 36 9.67 4.78 -4.46
C THR A 36 9.63 5.80 -5.60
N GLY A 37 8.56 6.61 -5.72
CA GLY A 37 8.48 7.67 -6.73
C GLY A 37 9.60 8.71 -6.62
N ARG A 38 10.12 8.96 -5.40
CA ARG A 38 11.24 9.89 -5.15
C ARG A 38 12.61 9.36 -5.58
N LEU A 39 12.71 8.11 -6.01
CA LEU A 39 13.96 7.40 -6.35
C LEU A 39 13.95 6.93 -7.82
N SER A 40 13.19 7.63 -8.66
CA SER A 40 12.67 7.30 -10.00
C SER A 40 13.53 6.36 -10.88
N GLU A 41 14.83 6.63 -11.09
CA GLU A 41 15.61 5.87 -12.10
C GLU A 41 15.90 4.39 -11.73
N TRP A 42 15.89 4.01 -10.45
CA TRP A 42 16.27 2.65 -10.04
C TRP A 42 15.07 1.69 -9.85
N LEU A 43 13.89 2.23 -9.53
CA LEU A 43 12.74 1.43 -9.07
C LEU A 43 11.72 1.10 -10.17
N GLU A 44 11.72 1.82 -11.29
CA GLU A 44 11.01 1.39 -12.49
C GLU A 44 11.48 -0.02 -12.94
N ASN A 45 12.77 -0.30 -12.79
CA ASN A 45 13.38 -1.57 -13.19
C ASN A 45 12.99 -2.78 -12.32
N LEU A 46 12.45 -2.58 -11.12
CA LEU A 46 12.08 -3.67 -10.20
C LEU A 46 10.57 -3.96 -10.17
N GLY A 47 9.74 -3.21 -10.91
CA GLY A 47 8.29 -3.40 -10.95
C GLY A 47 7.57 -3.11 -9.62
N ILE A 48 8.27 -2.55 -8.63
CA ILE A 48 7.74 -2.25 -7.29
C ILE A 48 6.61 -1.22 -7.38
N ILE A 49 6.81 -0.14 -8.15
CA ILE A 49 5.81 0.91 -8.39
C ILE A 49 4.53 0.29 -8.93
N ARG A 50 4.65 -0.52 -10.00
CA ARG A 50 3.50 -1.17 -10.65
C ARG A 50 2.74 -2.07 -9.69
N ARG A 51 3.44 -2.87 -8.87
CA ARG A 51 2.83 -3.77 -7.88
C ARG A 51 2.14 -3.03 -6.75
N CYS A 52 2.68 -1.93 -6.26
CA CYS A 52 2.00 -1.09 -5.28
C CYS A 52 0.71 -0.49 -5.88
N ILE A 53 0.76 0.01 -7.12
CA ILE A 53 -0.42 0.54 -7.82
C ILE A 53 -1.48 -0.56 -7.97
N ASP A 54 -1.10 -1.75 -8.43
CA ASP A 54 -2.05 -2.86 -8.60
C ASP A 54 -2.67 -3.26 -7.26
N SER A 55 -1.88 -3.38 -6.19
CA SER A 55 -2.39 -3.63 -4.84
C SER A 55 -3.39 -2.58 -4.35
N ILE A 56 -3.10 -1.30 -4.57
CA ILE A 56 -3.98 -0.18 -4.21
C ILE A 56 -5.29 -0.26 -4.99
N VAL A 57 -5.21 -0.48 -6.31
CA VAL A 57 -6.39 -0.61 -7.18
C VAL A 57 -7.25 -1.79 -6.74
N ASP A 58 -6.66 -2.95 -6.47
CA ASP A 58 -7.38 -4.14 -6.01
C ASP A 58 -8.12 -3.89 -4.68
N LYS A 59 -7.51 -3.12 -3.76
CA LYS A 59 -8.16 -2.72 -2.50
C LYS A 59 -9.30 -1.74 -2.74
N ILE A 60 -9.15 -0.75 -3.62
CA ILE A 60 -10.24 0.19 -3.97
C ILE A 60 -11.43 -0.55 -4.60
N LEU A 61 -11.16 -1.53 -5.46
CA LEU A 61 -12.19 -2.34 -6.12
C LEU A 61 -12.84 -3.36 -5.17
N THR A 62 -12.28 -3.58 -3.98
CA THR A 62 -12.86 -4.48 -2.99
C THR A 62 -14.18 -3.90 -2.46
N PRO A 63 -15.29 -4.69 -2.48
CA PRO A 63 -16.56 -4.24 -1.92
C PRO A 63 -16.40 -3.77 -0.47
N PRO A 64 -17.03 -2.66 -0.04
CA PRO A 64 -16.88 -2.14 1.32
C PRO A 64 -17.18 -3.16 2.44
N SER A 65 -18.03 -4.16 2.18
CA SER A 65 -18.32 -5.25 3.12
C SER A 65 -17.16 -6.23 3.33
N LYS A 66 -16.15 -6.21 2.46
CA LYS A 66 -14.95 -7.06 2.51
C LYS A 66 -13.69 -6.29 2.89
N VAL A 67 -13.81 -5.00 3.20
CA VAL A 67 -12.68 -4.19 3.68
C VAL A 67 -12.39 -4.59 5.12
N THR A 68 -11.26 -5.27 5.33
CA THR A 68 -10.80 -5.77 6.64
C THR A 68 -9.57 -5.05 7.18
N TRP A 69 -8.96 -4.18 6.36
CA TRP A 69 -7.77 -3.40 6.70
C TRP A 69 -8.13 -2.02 7.28
N PRO A 70 -7.22 -1.41 8.06
CA PRO A 70 -7.40 -0.06 8.56
C PRO A 70 -7.30 0.98 7.44
N TYR A 71 -8.06 2.07 7.58
CA TYR A 71 -8.07 3.23 6.68
C TYR A 71 -8.33 4.51 7.47
N THR A 72 -7.94 5.66 6.94
CA THR A 72 -8.27 6.96 7.54
C THR A 72 -9.60 7.47 6.97
N TYR A 73 -10.48 7.94 7.84
CA TYR A 73 -11.72 8.59 7.42
C TYR A 73 -12.16 9.64 8.46
N THR A 74 -11.68 10.87 8.29
CA THR A 74 -11.88 11.97 9.25
C THR A 74 -12.99 12.94 8.84
N ARG A 75 -13.74 12.62 7.78
CA ARG A 75 -14.78 13.49 7.22
C ARG A 75 -15.82 13.92 8.27
N PRO A 76 -16.11 15.24 8.38
CA PRO A 76 -17.11 15.75 9.31
C PRO A 76 -18.47 15.07 9.13
N GLY A 77 -19.08 14.65 10.24
CA GLY A 77 -20.38 13.98 10.24
C GLY A 77 -20.35 12.45 10.19
N TYR A 78 -19.16 11.84 10.06
CA TYR A 78 -19.01 10.38 10.10
C TYR A 78 -18.59 9.85 11.48
N SER A 79 -17.77 10.60 12.22
CA SER A 79 -17.27 10.22 13.55
C SER A 79 -18.36 10.15 14.64
N GLY A 80 -19.48 10.85 14.45
CA GLY A 80 -20.59 10.93 15.42
C GLY A 80 -21.72 9.93 15.19
N LYS A 81 -21.71 9.19 14.06
CA LYS A 81 -22.73 8.18 13.75
C LYS A 81 -22.08 6.82 13.85
N ARG A 82 -22.64 5.92 14.68
CA ARG A 82 -22.25 4.49 14.71
C ARG A 82 -22.63 3.85 13.37
N HIS A 83 -21.84 4.09 12.34
CA HIS A 83 -22.01 3.48 11.03
C HIS A 83 -21.51 2.03 11.12
N GLN A 84 -22.41 1.08 10.84
CA GLN A 84 -22.10 -0.36 10.88
C GLN A 84 -21.35 -0.84 9.63
N SER A 85 -21.19 0.02 8.63
CA SER A 85 -20.58 -0.32 7.34
C SER A 85 -19.50 0.67 6.95
N VAL A 86 -18.47 0.17 6.28
CA VAL A 86 -17.42 0.97 5.65
C VAL A 86 -18.03 1.92 4.61
N PRO A 87 -17.67 3.22 4.60
CA PRO A 87 -18.13 4.16 3.59
C PRO A 87 -17.69 3.74 2.18
N LYS A 88 -18.43 4.12 1.15
CA LYS A 88 -18.10 3.74 -0.25
C LYS A 88 -16.81 4.40 -0.75
N ASP A 89 -16.49 5.55 -0.19
CA ASP A 89 -15.42 6.47 -0.51
C ASP A 89 -14.30 6.44 0.56
N TRP A 90 -14.23 5.37 1.34
CA TRP A 90 -13.28 5.18 2.45
C TRP A 90 -11.81 5.46 2.07
N TRP A 91 -11.43 5.20 0.82
CA TRP A 91 -10.07 5.31 0.30
C TRP A 91 -9.68 6.75 -0.11
N THR A 92 -10.66 7.63 -0.29
CA THR A 92 -10.46 8.91 -1.00
C THR A 92 -9.55 9.88 -0.24
N GLU A 93 -9.64 9.92 1.08
CA GLU A 93 -8.80 10.78 1.92
C GLU A 93 -7.33 10.38 1.79
N ASP A 94 -7.08 9.09 1.99
CA ASP A 94 -5.73 8.51 1.89
C ASP A 94 -5.09 8.74 0.52
N ILE A 95 -5.85 8.54 -0.57
CA ILE A 95 -5.36 8.74 -1.93
C ILE A 95 -5.19 10.23 -2.28
N SER A 96 -6.00 11.12 -1.72
CA SER A 96 -5.88 12.56 -1.99
C SER A 96 -4.58 13.17 -1.45
N GLU A 97 -3.98 12.54 -0.44
CA GLU A 97 -2.68 12.92 0.13
C GLU A 97 -1.49 12.32 -0.64
N VAL A 98 -1.77 11.48 -1.64
CA VAL A 98 -0.73 10.80 -2.42
C VAL A 98 -0.18 11.74 -3.49
N ASP A 99 0.95 12.36 -3.14
CA ASP A 99 1.79 13.10 -4.08
C ASP A 99 2.68 12.12 -4.88
N ILE A 100 2.33 11.88 -6.15
CA ILE A 100 3.13 11.11 -7.11
C ILE A 100 3.51 12.03 -8.25
N ASP A 101 4.80 12.29 -8.39
CA ASP A 101 5.32 12.94 -9.58
C ASP A 101 5.34 11.91 -10.71
N LEU A 102 4.48 12.09 -11.72
CA LEU A 102 4.39 11.24 -12.92
C LEU A 102 5.22 11.83 -14.07
N SER A 103 6.21 12.67 -13.77
CA SER A 103 7.04 13.40 -14.74
C SER A 103 7.90 12.52 -15.61
#